data_AF-A0A7Y2IB54-F1
#
_entry.id   AF-A0A7Y2IB54-F1
#
_cell.length_a   1.000
_cell.length_b   1.000
_cell.length_c   1.000
_cell.angle_alpha   90.00
_cell.angle_beta   90.00
_cell.angle_gamma   90.00
#
_symmetry.space_group_name_H-M   'P 1'
#
loop_
_entity.id
_entity.type
_entity.pdbx_description
1 polymer ?
#
loop_
_entity_poly.entity_id
_entity_poly.type
_entity_poly.pdbx_seq_one_letter_code
_entity_poly.pdbx_strand_id
1 'polypeptide(L)'
;MIDKHPKMPEHVAAMARSGFVTWASDDIDAAFRARFDEERIPVAGIRNVRVWGLQVDDERELPGHERTQIPDEEIWEVNLVARDGSHYEVGSQKLKAVT
;
A
#
# COMPACT_ATOMS: atom_id res chain seq x y z
N MET A 1 -4.21 -22.67 17.82
CA MET A 1 -3.73 -21.27 17.78
C MET A 1 -3.88 -20.85 16.33
N ILE A 2 -4.74 -19.87 16.03
CA ILE A 2 -4.86 -19.36 14.66
C ILE A 2 -3.55 -18.63 14.39
N ASP A 3 -2.81 -19.04 13.36
CA ASP A 3 -1.63 -18.31 12.89
C ASP A 3 -2.04 -16.86 12.67
N LYS A 4 -1.60 -15.97 13.57
CA LYS A 4 -1.94 -14.52 13.55
C LYS A 4 -1.17 -13.75 12.48
N HIS A 5 -0.38 -14.45 11.65
CA HIS A 5 0.42 -13.84 10.60
C HIS A 5 -0.25 -14.07 9.25
N PRO A 6 -0.72 -13.01 8.57
CA PRO A 6 -1.27 -13.17 7.23
C PRO A 6 -0.18 -13.74 6.32
N LYS A 7 -0.55 -14.78 5.57
CA LYS A 7 0.34 -15.39 4.58
C LYS A 7 0.63 -14.34 3.51
N MET A 8 1.91 -14.03 3.30
CA MET A 8 2.34 -13.10 2.28
C MET A 8 1.81 -13.54 0.89
N PRO A 9 1.05 -12.67 0.18
CA PRO A 9 0.57 -12.96 -1.16
C PRO A 9 1.72 -13.15 -2.15
N GLU A 10 1.48 -13.91 -3.23
CA GLU A 10 2.52 -14.26 -4.19
C GLU A 10 3.15 -13.05 -4.87
N HIS A 11 2.35 -12.04 -5.24
CA HIS A 11 2.85 -10.82 -5.88
C HIS A 11 3.75 -10.02 -4.94
N VAL A 12 3.42 -9.95 -3.65
CA VAL A 12 4.25 -9.31 -2.62
C VAL A 12 5.55 -10.10 -2.42
N ALA A 13 5.45 -11.43 -2.40
CA ALA A 13 6.62 -12.29 -2.29
C ALA A 13 7.55 -12.16 -3.51
N ALA A 14 7.01 -11.92 -4.70
CA ALA A 14 7.80 -11.64 -5.90
C ALA A 14 8.59 -10.33 -5.77
N MET A 15 7.97 -9.28 -5.22
CA MET A 15 8.66 -8.00 -4.95
C MET A 15 9.79 -8.19 -3.93
N ALA A 16 9.52 -8.95 -2.86
CA ALA A 16 10.52 -9.28 -1.84
C ALA A 16 11.73 -10.02 -2.43
N ARG A 17 11.48 -10.97 -3.36
CA ARG A 17 12.55 -11.73 -4.04
C ARG A 17 13.33 -10.88 -5.04
N SER A 18 12.66 -10.01 -5.79
CA SER A 18 13.29 -9.14 -6.79
C SER A 18 14.15 -8.06 -6.13
N GLY A 19 13.70 -7.49 -5.00
CA GLY A 19 14.33 -6.33 -4.38
C GLY A 19 14.08 -5.01 -5.12
N PHE A 20 13.44 -5.09 -6.29
CA PHE A 20 13.04 -3.95 -7.11
C PHE A 20 11.59 -4.08 -7.56
N VAL A 21 10.95 -2.94 -7.75
CA VAL A 21 9.59 -2.83 -8.28
C VAL A 21 9.50 -1.76 -9.35
N THR A 22 8.42 -1.78 -10.11
CA THR A 22 7.97 -0.68 -10.95
C THR A 22 6.46 -0.50 -10.76
N TRP A 23 5.92 0.61 -11.28
CA TRP A 23 4.51 0.93 -11.16
C TRP A 23 3.65 -0.11 -11.91
N ALA A 24 2.58 -0.57 -11.27
CA ALA A 24 1.64 -1.50 -11.87
C ALA A 24 0.67 -0.80 -12.85
N SER A 25 0.36 0.47 -12.59
CA SER A 25 -0.53 1.31 -13.38
C SER A 25 -0.06 2.77 -13.39
N ASP A 26 -0.68 3.60 -14.22
CA ASP A 26 -0.43 5.05 -14.29
C ASP A 26 -1.38 5.85 -13.40
N ASP A 27 -1.99 5.21 -12.39
CA ASP A 27 -2.90 5.84 -11.41
C ASP A 27 -2.17 6.65 -10.33
N ILE A 28 -0.85 6.81 -10.47
CA ILE A 28 0.03 7.51 -9.55
C ILE A 28 0.33 8.89 -10.11
N ASP A 29 0.23 9.90 -9.26
CA ASP A 29 0.58 11.27 -9.59
C ASP A 29 1.96 11.36 -10.27
N ALA A 30 2.02 12.09 -11.39
CA ALA A 30 3.21 12.16 -12.23
C ALA A 30 4.40 12.83 -11.50
N ALA A 31 4.14 13.85 -10.68
CA ALA A 31 5.17 14.53 -9.90
C ALA A 31 5.72 13.62 -8.80
N PHE A 32 4.89 12.75 -8.24
CA PHE A 32 5.35 11.70 -7.32
C PHE A 32 6.19 10.64 -8.03
N ARG A 33 5.74 10.11 -9.17
CA ARG A 33 6.50 9.12 -9.96
C ARG A 33 7.88 9.63 -10.36
N ALA A 34 7.98 10.91 -10.73
CA ALA A 34 9.24 11.54 -11.15
C ALA A 34 10.34 11.50 -10.08
N ARG A 35 10.02 11.26 -8.81
CA ARG A 35 10.99 11.10 -7.72
C ARG A 35 11.75 9.78 -7.78
N PHE A 36 11.22 8.79 -8.50
CA PHE A 36 11.74 7.42 -8.52
C PHE A 36 12.39 7.09 -9.85
N ASP A 37 13.13 5.99 -9.87
CA ASP A 37 13.57 5.40 -11.13
C ASP A 37 12.38 4.85 -11.92
N GLU A 38 12.38 4.99 -13.24
CA GLU A 38 11.24 4.60 -14.08
C GLU A 38 11.15 3.08 -14.23
N GLU A 39 12.30 2.40 -14.26
CA GLU A 39 12.38 0.98 -14.56
C GLU A 39 12.60 0.14 -13.29
N ARG A 40 13.38 0.65 -12.33
CA ARG A 40 13.83 -0.12 -11.15
C ARG A 40 13.82 0.71 -9.87
N ILE A 41 12.71 0.66 -9.16
CA ILE A 41 12.55 1.30 -7.85
C ILE A 41 13.04 0.34 -6.75
N PRO A 42 14.07 0.69 -5.96
CA PRO A 42 14.55 -0.16 -4.89
C PRO A 42 13.52 -0.34 -3.76
N VAL A 43 13.40 -1.57 -3.26
CA VAL A 43 12.57 -1.90 -2.10
C VAL A 43 13.44 -1.92 -0.83
N ALA A 44 13.17 -1.02 0.10
CA ALA A 44 13.82 -0.98 1.41
C ALA A 44 13.20 -1.97 2.41
N GLY A 45 11.93 -2.32 2.24
CA GLY A 45 11.24 -3.26 3.12
C GLY A 45 9.79 -3.46 2.74
N ILE A 46 9.17 -4.50 3.31
CA ILE A 46 7.76 -4.83 3.10
C ILE A 46 7.15 -5.16 4.45
N ARG A 47 5.97 -4.60 4.74
CA ARG A 47 5.23 -4.86 5.97
C ARG A 47 3.75 -5.10 5.69
N ASN A 48 3.12 -5.93 6.51
CA ASN A 48 1.67 -6.02 6.58
C ASN A 48 1.15 -4.98 7.57
N VAL A 49 0.11 -4.26 7.18
CA VAL A 49 -0.51 -3.20 7.98
C VAL A 49 -2.00 -3.45 8.03
N ARG A 50 -2.56 -3.34 9.23
CA ARG A 50 -4.00 -3.30 9.45
C ARG A 50 -4.43 -1.84 9.60
N VAL A 51 -5.25 -1.39 8.66
CA VAL A 51 -5.89 -0.08 8.68
C VAL A 51 -7.22 -0.23 9.41
N TRP A 52 -7.41 0.55 10.48
CA TRP A 52 -8.65 0.52 11.24
C TRP A 52 -9.71 1.34 10.52
N GLY A 53 -10.88 0.73 10.37
CA GLY A 53 -12.07 1.36 9.86
C GLY A 53 -12.52 2.50 10.78
N LEU A 54 -13.15 3.51 10.19
CA LEU A 54 -13.76 4.61 10.91
C LEU A 54 -15.28 4.45 10.91
N GLN A 55 -15.87 4.53 12.09
CA GLN A 55 -17.29 4.76 12.27
C GLN A 55 -17.47 6.20 12.73
N VAL A 56 -18.12 7.02 11.91
CA VAL A 56 -18.49 8.38 12.30
C VAL A 56 -19.92 8.34 12.81
N ASP A 57 -20.10 8.73 14.07
CA ASP A 57 -21.40 9.11 14.59
C ASP A 57 -21.61 10.57 14.19
N ASP A 58 -22.37 10.82 13.13
CA ASP A 58 -22.73 12.18 12.77
C ASP A 58 -23.75 12.66 13.82
N GLU A 59 -23.26 13.23 14.94
CA GLU A 59 -24.06 13.75 16.07
C GLU A 59 -25.09 14.84 15.66
N ARG A 60 -25.10 15.22 14.39
CA ARG A 60 -26.16 16.00 13.74
C ARG A 60 -27.10 15.07 12.96
N GLU A 61 -27.76 14.15 13.66
CA GLU A 61 -28.72 13.24 13.04
C GLU A 61 -29.88 14.03 12.39
N LEU A 62 -29.83 14.15 11.06
CA LEU A 62 -31.05 14.27 10.27
C LEU A 62 -31.70 12.87 10.25
N PRO A 63 -32.97 12.71 10.64
CA PRO A 63 -33.65 11.42 10.60
C PRO A 63 -33.57 10.82 9.19
N GLY A 64 -32.92 9.66 9.06
CA GLY A 64 -32.89 8.87 7.81
C GLY A 64 -31.55 8.79 7.07
N HIS A 65 -30.45 9.32 7.60
CA HIS A 65 -29.13 9.12 7.00
C HIS A 65 -28.45 7.83 7.52
N GLU A 66 -28.03 6.95 6.61
CA GLU A 66 -27.26 5.75 6.96
C GLU A 66 -25.90 6.14 7.55
N ARG A 67 -25.49 5.44 8.61
CA ARG A 67 -24.18 5.60 9.24
C ARG A 67 -23.09 5.24 8.23
N THR A 68 -22.15 6.14 7.98
CA THR A 68 -21.01 5.80 7.12
C THR A 68 -20.06 4.91 7.91
N GLN A 69 -19.95 3.65 7.48
CA GLN A 69 -18.99 2.69 8.02
C GLN A 69 -17.88 2.46 6.99
N ILE A 70 -16.64 2.75 7.38
CA ILE A 70 -15.45 2.31 6.66
C ILE A 70 -14.97 1.04 7.38
N PRO A 71 -14.83 -0.12 6.70
CA PRO A 71 -14.37 -1.34 7.35
C PRO A 71 -12.86 -1.31 7.61
N ASP A 72 -12.41 -2.16 8.55
CA ASP A 72 -10.99 -2.47 8.68
C ASP A 72 -10.47 -3.12 7.39
N GLU A 73 -9.23 -2.81 7.02
CA GLU A 73 -8.55 -3.41 5.86
C GLU A 73 -7.16 -3.92 6.25
N GLU A 74 -6.76 -5.08 5.73
CA GLU A 74 -5.37 -5.56 5.81
C GLU A 74 -4.66 -5.35 4.47
N ILE A 75 -3.64 -4.50 4.48
CA ILE A 75 -2.85 -4.17 3.30
C ILE A 75 -1.39 -4.60 3.47
N TRP A 76 -0.70 -4.74 2.34
CA TRP A 76 0.74 -4.91 2.31
C TRP A 76 1.37 -3.64 1.77
N GLU A 77 2.21 -3.00 2.58
CA GLU A 77 2.96 -1.80 2.22
C GLU A 77 4.40 -2.15 1.86
N VAL A 78 4.90 -1.51 0.80
CA VAL A 78 6.25 -1.61 0.30
C VAL A 78 6.93 -0.26 0.53
N ASN A 79 8.06 -0.28 1.23
CA ASN A 79 8.89 0.91 1.42
C ASN A 79 9.84 1.05 0.22
N LEU A 80 9.70 2.14 -0.51
CA LEU A 80 10.44 2.46 -1.72
C LEU A 80 11.51 3.51 -1.45
N VAL A 81 12.64 3.40 -2.12
CA VAL A 81 13.71 4.40 -2.08
C VAL A 81 13.64 5.27 -3.33
N ALA A 82 13.48 6.58 -3.15
CA ALA A 82 13.51 7.57 -4.22
C ALA A 82 14.95 7.91 -4.65
N ARG A 83 15.10 8.62 -5.78
CA ARG A 83 16.43 9.00 -6.33
C ARG A 83 17.26 9.86 -5.39
N ASP A 84 16.60 10.62 -4.51
CA ASP A 84 17.23 11.47 -3.49
C ASP A 84 17.57 10.71 -2.19
N GLY A 85 17.26 9.41 -2.11
CA GLY A 85 17.42 8.58 -0.91
C GLY A 85 16.27 8.67 0.09
N SER A 86 15.24 9.48 -0.18
CA SER A 86 14.03 9.55 0.66
C SER A 86 13.23 8.24 0.56
N HIS A 87 12.50 7.91 1.63
CA HIS A 87 11.74 6.68 1.75
C HIS A 87 10.23 6.95 1.73
N TYR A 88 9.47 6.11 1.03
CA TYR A 88 8.03 6.26 0.88
C TYR A 88 7.31 4.92 0.99
N GLU A 89 6.17 4.92 1.66
CA GLU A 89 5.34 3.74 1.88
C GLU A 89 4.23 3.70 0.83
N VAL A 90 4.18 2.62 0.04
CA VAL A 90 3.23 2.45 -1.06
C VAL A 90 2.52 1.10 -0.94
N GLY A 91 1.21 1.10 -1.13
CA GLY A 91 0.43 -0.14 -1.17
C GLY A 91 0.88 -1.06 -2.31
N SER A 92 1.13 -2.34 -2.00
CA SER A 92 1.64 -3.34 -2.95
C SER A 92 0.81 -3.51 -4.21
N GLN A 93 -0.50 -3.22 -4.17
CA GLN A 93 -1.37 -3.31 -5.36
C GLN A 93 -1.01 -2.30 -6.47
N LYS A 94 -0.27 -1.24 -6.12
CA LYS A 94 0.20 -0.21 -7.07
C LYS A 94 1.53 -0.57 -7.73
N LEU A 95 2.11 -1.72 -7.39
CA LEU A 95 3.46 -2.11 -7.76
C LEU A 95 3.46 -3.49 -8.41
N LYS A 96 4.48 -3.74 -9.24
CA LYS A 96 4.82 -5.07 -9.74
C LYS A 96 6.32 -5.29 -9.58
N ALA A 97 6.71 -6.54 -9.30
CA ALA A 97 8.11 -6.91 -9.24
C ALA A 97 8.78 -6.70 -10.60
N VAL A 98 10.02 -6.23 -10.60
CA VAL A 98 10.85 -6.23 -11.82
C VAL A 98 11.35 -7.65 -12.03
N THR A 99 11.14 -8.19 -13.23
CA THR A 99 11.62 -9.51 -13.64
C THR A 99 13.09 -9.48 -14.05
#